data_AF-A0A8D8HRZ7-F1
#
_entry.id   AF-A0A8D8HRZ7-F1
#
_cell.length_a   1.000
_cell.length_b   1.000
_cell.length_c   1.000
_cell.angle_alpha   90.00
_cell.angle_beta   90.00
_cell.angle_gamma   90.00
#
_symmetry.space_group_name_H-M   'P 1'
#
loop_
_entity.id
_entity.type
_entity.pdbx_description
1 polymer ?
#
loop_
_entity_poly.entity_id
_entity_poly.type
_entity_poly.pdbx_seq_one_letter_code
_entity_poly.pdbx_strand_id
1 'polypeptide(L)'
;NLQPSPIGHQASGMSSVINSNVVSPIGSTTTNSLQLTPSLTEEQIAKITAKSFQLAQTIPQQLEPRQQNVKKRTTRDLEQVMAMNESDPRRMDEIRKYSAIYGRFDCKRRPEKPLTLHEV
;
A
#
# COMPACT_ATOMS: atom_id res chain seq x y z
N ASN A 1 -37.38 -60.18 -18.95
CA ASN A 1 -36.74 -60.70 -17.72
C ASN A 1 -35.42 -59.95 -17.56
N LEU A 2 -35.11 -59.47 -16.35
CA LEU A 2 -33.92 -58.70 -15.90
C LEU A 2 -34.01 -57.15 -15.88
N GLN A 3 -34.65 -56.65 -14.82
CA GLN A 3 -34.21 -55.68 -13.79
C GLN A 3 -33.32 -54.46 -14.15
N PRO A 4 -33.68 -53.23 -13.71
CA PRO A 4 -32.75 -52.10 -13.57
C PRO A 4 -32.15 -52.02 -12.15
N SER A 5 -30.85 -51.74 -12.04
CA SER A 5 -30.17 -51.44 -10.77
C SER A 5 -29.95 -49.94 -10.57
N PRO A 6 -30.00 -49.41 -9.33
CA PRO A 6 -29.86 -48.00 -9.03
C PRO A 6 -28.40 -47.65 -8.74
N ILE A 7 -27.92 -46.51 -9.23
CA ILE A 7 -26.68 -45.91 -8.75
C ILE A 7 -26.98 -44.46 -8.39
N GLY A 8 -27.21 -44.25 -7.09
CA GLY A 8 -27.04 -42.95 -6.48
C GLY A 8 -25.55 -42.70 -6.27
N HIS A 9 -25.06 -41.55 -6.74
CA HIS A 9 -23.87 -40.94 -6.19
C HIS A 9 -24.21 -39.50 -5.83
N GLN A 10 -24.24 -39.25 -4.54
CA GLN A 10 -24.29 -37.91 -3.97
C GLN A 10 -23.10 -37.13 -4.48
N ALA A 11 -23.37 -36.01 -5.14
CA ALA A 11 -22.36 -34.99 -5.41
C ALA A 11 -22.06 -34.24 -4.10
N SER A 12 -21.22 -34.82 -3.25
CA SER A 12 -20.56 -34.08 -2.18
C SER A 12 -19.45 -33.25 -2.83
N GLY A 13 -19.82 -32.08 -3.36
CA GLY A 13 -18.86 -31.03 -3.69
C GLY A 13 -18.13 -30.64 -2.41
N MET A 14 -16.89 -31.13 -2.27
CA MET A 14 -15.99 -30.72 -1.22
C MET A 14 -15.76 -29.22 -1.37
N SER A 15 -16.44 -28.43 -0.54
CA SER A 15 -16.09 -27.03 -0.31
C SER A 15 -14.64 -27.00 0.16
N SER A 16 -13.72 -26.71 -0.77
CA SER A 16 -12.35 -26.35 -0.44
C SER A 16 -12.39 -25.00 0.26
N VAL A 17 -12.68 -25.01 1.55
CA VAL A 17 -12.35 -23.92 2.46
C VAL A 17 -10.83 -23.94 2.63
N ILE A 18 -10.12 -23.39 1.65
CA ILE A 18 -8.74 -22.99 1.85
C ILE A 18 -8.80 -21.73 2.71
N ASN A 19 -8.95 -21.96 4.01
CA ASN A 19 -8.74 -20.94 5.03
C ASN A 19 -7.22 -20.78 5.17
N SER A 20 -6.59 -20.05 4.26
CA SER A 20 -5.19 -19.64 4.37
C SER A 20 -5.06 -18.49 5.38
N ASN A 21 -5.48 -18.77 6.62
CA ASN A 21 -5.18 -17.93 7.76
C ASN A 21 -3.84 -18.38 8.35
N VAL A 22 -2.76 -18.18 7.59
CA VAL A 22 -1.40 -18.17 8.12
C VAL A 22 -0.85 -16.76 7.95
N VAL A 23 -1.46 -15.83 8.68
CA VAL A 23 -0.79 -14.57 9.03
C VAL A 23 0.10 -14.92 10.21
N SER A 24 1.42 -14.95 9.94
CA SER A 24 2.44 -14.91 10.96
C SER A 24 2.18 -13.73 11.92
N PRO A 25 2.39 -13.86 13.23
CA PRO A 25 2.22 -12.75 14.15
C PRO A 25 3.42 -11.81 14.00
N ILE A 26 3.32 -10.84 13.09
CA ILE A 26 4.23 -9.69 13.03
C ILE A 26 3.43 -8.46 13.43
N GLY A 27 3.76 -7.91 14.60
CA GLY A 27 3.45 -6.53 14.97
C GLY A 27 2.19 -6.38 15.83
N SER A 28 2.41 -6.20 17.13
CA SER A 28 1.46 -5.64 18.08
C SER A 28 1.02 -4.25 17.61
N THR A 29 -0.28 -4.05 17.42
CA THR A 29 -0.89 -2.78 17.04
C THR A 29 -1.23 -1.94 18.27
N THR A 30 -0.84 -0.67 18.30
CA THR A 30 -1.35 0.29 19.29
C THR A 30 -2.79 0.67 18.88
N THR A 31 -3.76 0.28 19.70
CA THR A 31 -5.19 0.42 19.40
C THR A 31 -5.73 1.79 19.86
N ASN A 32 -5.80 2.76 18.95
CA ASN A 32 -6.71 3.89 19.10
C ASN A 32 -8.05 3.53 18.45
N SER A 33 -9.10 3.33 19.26
CA SER A 33 -10.38 2.72 18.88
C SER A 33 -11.25 3.51 17.89
N LEU A 34 -10.80 4.66 17.39
CA LEU A 34 -11.51 5.50 16.42
C LEU A 34 -10.83 5.57 15.04
N GLN A 35 -9.63 4.98 14.87
CA GLN A 35 -8.90 5.06 13.62
C GLN A 35 -9.24 3.87 12.71
N LEU A 36 -10.05 4.11 11.67
CA LEU A 36 -10.42 3.09 10.68
C LEU A 36 -9.23 2.60 9.83
N THR A 37 -8.17 3.42 9.76
CA THR A 37 -6.93 3.10 9.06
C THR A 37 -5.87 2.73 10.10
N PRO A 38 -5.20 1.57 9.99
CA PRO A 38 -4.13 1.19 10.91
C PRO A 38 -2.97 2.18 10.88
N SER A 39 -2.12 2.17 11.90
CA SER A 39 -0.91 2.99 11.97
C SER A 39 0.29 2.10 12.23
N LEU A 40 1.45 2.48 11.66
CA LEU A 40 2.72 1.81 11.91
C LEU A 40 3.18 2.08 13.35
N THR A 41 3.80 1.08 13.99
CA THR A 41 4.43 1.28 15.29
C THR A 41 5.71 2.10 15.15
N GLU A 42 6.14 2.74 16.24
CA GLU A 42 7.40 3.51 16.26
C GLU A 42 8.60 2.64 15.85
N GLU A 43 8.62 1.37 16.25
CA GLU A 43 9.67 0.44 15.86
C GLU A 43 9.66 0.15 14.35
N GLN A 44 8.47 0.00 13.75
CA GLN A 44 8.33 -0.17 12.30
C GLN A 44 8.79 1.08 11.56
N ILE A 45 8.41 2.27 12.02
CA ILE A 45 8.86 3.55 11.47
C ILE A 45 10.39 3.65 11.54
N ALA A 46 10.99 3.40 12.70
CA ALA A 46 12.43 3.45 12.89
C ALA A 46 13.17 2.47 11.95
N LYS A 47 12.66 1.26 11.78
CA LYS A 47 13.20 0.27 10.83
C LYS A 47 13.13 0.76 9.38
N ILE A 48 11.99 1.32 8.97
CA ILE A 48 11.82 1.88 7.62
C ILE A 48 12.79 3.03 7.40
N THR A 49 12.88 3.99 8.34
CA THR A 49 13.80 5.12 8.24
C THR A 49 15.26 4.67 8.08
N ALA A 50 15.72 3.73 8.92
CA ALA A 50 17.08 3.21 8.84
C ALA A 50 17.36 2.53 7.49
N LYS A 51 16.41 1.74 6.98
CA LYS A 51 16.54 1.05 5.69
C LYS A 51 16.50 2.01 4.50
N SER A 52 15.62 3.02 4.53
CA SER A 52 15.57 4.06 3.51
C SER A 52 16.89 4.83 3.42
N PHE A 53 17.50 5.16 4.56
CA PHE A 53 18.81 5.82 4.60
C PHE A 53 19.92 4.93 4.01
N GLN A 54 19.97 3.65 4.37
CA GLN A 54 20.91 2.68 3.80
C GLN A 54 20.74 2.56 2.29
N LEU A 55 19.48 2.45 1.82
CA LEU A 55 19.18 2.35 0.39
C LEU A 55 19.61 3.61 -0.36
N ALA A 56 19.33 4.79 0.18
CA ALA A 56 19.69 6.06 -0.46
C ALA A 56 21.20 6.18 -0.74
N GLN A 57 22.06 5.59 0.10
CA GLN A 57 23.52 5.56 -0.11
C GLN A 57 23.95 4.66 -1.28
N THR A 58 23.14 3.68 -1.65
CA THR A 58 23.43 2.72 -2.74
C THR A 58 22.85 3.15 -4.09
N ILE A 59 21.95 4.14 -4.09
CA ILE A 59 21.32 4.64 -5.31
C ILE A 59 22.37 5.46 -6.10
N PRO A 60 22.60 5.15 -7.39
CA PRO A 60 23.50 5.94 -8.23
C PRO A 60 23.07 7.41 -8.27
N GLN A 61 24.01 8.32 -8.04
CA GLN A 61 23.71 9.77 -8.02
C GLN A 61 23.31 10.34 -9.39
N GLN A 62 23.57 9.59 -10.47
CA GLN A 62 23.32 10.00 -11.86
C GLN A 62 22.02 9.42 -12.44
N LEU A 63 21.03 9.14 -11.59
CA LEU A 63 19.71 8.78 -12.09
C LEU A 63 19.02 10.01 -12.67
N GLU A 64 19.15 10.19 -13.98
CA GLU A 64 18.41 11.20 -14.70
C GLU A 64 16.90 10.98 -14.51
N PRO A 65 16.14 12.01 -14.11
CA PRO A 65 14.69 11.93 -14.04
C PRO A 65 14.15 11.47 -15.39
N ARG A 66 13.35 10.40 -15.40
CA ARG A 66 12.65 9.98 -16.61
C ARG A 66 11.78 11.14 -17.11
N GLN A 67 11.94 11.50 -18.38
CA GLN A 67 11.09 12.52 -19.02
C GLN A 67 9.63 12.09 -18.91
N GLN A 68 8.85 12.84 -18.12
CA GLN A 68 7.44 12.60 -17.89
C GLN A 68 6.60 13.48 -18.83
N ASN A 69 5.44 13.00 -19.25
CA ASN A 69 4.52 13.81 -20.03
C ASN A 69 3.85 14.89 -19.16
N VAL A 70 4.33 16.13 -19.27
CA VAL A 70 3.88 17.31 -18.50
C VAL A 70 2.46 17.80 -18.84
N LYS A 71 1.75 17.16 -19.79
CA LYS A 71 0.38 17.55 -20.13
C LYS A 71 -0.62 17.30 -18.99
N LYS A 72 -0.29 16.41 -18.04
CA LYS A 72 -1.11 16.15 -16.86
C LYS A 72 -0.76 17.15 -15.76
N ARG A 73 -1.78 17.80 -15.18
CA ARG A 73 -1.63 18.76 -14.06
C ARG A 73 -0.81 18.16 -12.90
N THR A 74 -1.11 16.93 -12.48
CA THR A 74 -0.39 16.23 -11.40
C THR A 74 1.12 16.11 -11.69
N THR A 75 1.51 15.88 -12.95
CA THR A 75 2.93 15.82 -13.33
C THR A 75 3.61 17.16 -13.11
N ARG A 76 2.97 18.26 -13.55
CA ARG A 76 3.53 19.62 -13.38
C ARG A 76 3.62 20.01 -11.92
N ASP A 77 2.61 19.67 -11.12
CA ASP A 77 2.62 19.97 -9.69
C ASP A 77 3.76 19.20 -9.00
N LEU A 78 4.02 17.94 -9.39
CA LEU A 78 5.14 17.15 -8.87
C LEU A 78 6.51 17.75 -9.24
N GLU A 79 6.70 18.20 -10.48
CA GLU A 79 7.93 18.90 -10.90
C GLU A 79 8.17 20.16 -10.08
N GLN A 80 7.10 20.92 -9.80
CA GLN A 80 7.19 22.09 -8.94
C GLN A 80 7.64 21.71 -7.52
N VAL A 81 7.11 20.63 -6.93
CA VAL A 81 7.53 20.14 -5.61
C VAL A 81 9.00 19.71 -5.62
N MET A 82 9.46 19.04 -6.67
CA MET A 82 10.87 18.65 -6.82
C MET A 82 11.81 19.86 -6.91
N ALA A 83 11.33 20.98 -7.48
CA ALA A 83 12.08 22.22 -7.61
C ALA A 83 11.97 23.15 -6.37
N MET A 84 11.19 22.78 -5.34
CA MET A 84 11.07 23.59 -4.12
C MET A 84 12.40 23.62 -3.35
N ASN A 85 12.72 24.79 -2.76
CA ASN A 85 13.88 24.97 -1.92
C ASN A 85 13.80 24.06 -0.67
N GLU A 86 14.92 23.44 -0.29
CA GLU A 86 15.02 22.56 0.88
C GLU A 86 14.61 23.22 2.20
N SER A 87 14.77 24.54 2.29
CA SER A 87 14.39 25.36 3.45
C SER A 87 12.94 25.84 3.44
N ASP A 88 12.17 25.62 2.36
CA ASP A 88 10.75 26.01 2.35
C ASP A 88 9.99 25.17 3.38
N PRO A 89 9.31 25.79 4.36
CA PRO A 89 8.63 25.05 5.43
C PRO A 89 7.52 24.13 4.89
N ARG A 90 6.98 24.38 3.71
CA ARG A 90 5.91 23.57 3.08
C ARG A 90 6.45 22.38 2.29
N ARG A 91 7.75 22.34 1.98
CA ARG A 91 8.32 21.30 1.10
C ARG A 91 8.03 19.90 1.60
N MET A 92 8.20 19.67 2.90
CA MET A 92 7.96 18.35 3.49
C MET A 92 6.48 17.96 3.48
N ASP A 93 5.55 18.91 3.61
CA ASP A 93 4.12 18.63 3.49
C ASP A 93 3.75 18.22 2.07
N GLU A 94 4.27 18.93 1.07
CA GLU A 94 4.02 18.61 -0.34
C GLU A 94 4.67 17.27 -0.73
N ILE A 95 5.89 16.98 -0.28
CA ILE A 95 6.53 15.68 -0.50
C ILE A 95 5.65 14.56 0.08
N ARG A 96 5.19 14.69 1.33
CA ARG A 96 4.31 13.69 1.96
C ARG A 96 3.02 13.48 1.19
N LYS A 97 2.42 14.57 0.70
CA LYS A 97 1.17 14.54 -0.07
C LYS A 97 1.32 13.82 -1.41
N TYR A 98 2.39 14.10 -2.15
CA TYR A 98 2.62 13.53 -3.48
C TYR A 98 3.33 12.17 -3.46
N SER A 99 4.00 11.78 -2.36
CA SER A 99 4.66 10.47 -2.25
C SER A 99 3.71 9.31 -2.01
N ALA A 100 2.46 9.57 -1.61
CA ALA A 100 1.49 8.53 -1.31
C ALA A 100 1.10 7.73 -2.57
N ILE A 101 1.35 6.42 -2.54
CA ILE A 101 1.00 5.50 -3.64
C ILE A 101 -0.43 4.96 -3.46
N TYR A 102 -0.77 4.56 -2.24
CA TYR A 102 -2.13 4.24 -1.81
C TYR A 102 -2.76 5.44 -1.11
N GLY A 103 -4.09 5.56 -1.16
CA GLY A 103 -4.81 6.67 -0.49
C GLY A 103 -4.55 8.06 -1.10
N ARG A 104 -4.01 8.13 -2.33
CA ARG A 104 -3.68 9.40 -2.99
C ARG A 104 -4.90 10.30 -3.16
N PHE A 105 -4.73 11.59 -2.89
CA PHE A 105 -5.80 12.59 -2.84
C PHE A 105 -6.49 12.84 -4.20
N ASP A 106 -5.79 12.61 -5.31
CA ASP A 106 -6.27 12.81 -6.68
C ASP A 106 -6.92 11.54 -7.29
N CYS A 107 -6.77 10.38 -6.63
CA CYS A 107 -7.40 9.13 -7.02
C CYS A 107 -8.85 9.06 -6.50
N LYS A 108 -9.78 8.63 -7.35
CA LYS A 108 -11.17 8.36 -6.96
C LYS A 108 -11.25 7.03 -6.18
N ARG A 109 -11.00 7.05 -4.87
CA ARG A 109 -11.25 5.91 -3.98
C ARG A 109 -12.66 6.01 -3.38
N ARG A 110 -13.34 4.88 -3.18
CA ARG A 110 -14.58 4.85 -2.39
C ARG A 110 -14.20 5.05 -0.92
N PRO A 111 -14.79 6.01 -0.19
CA PRO A 111 -14.46 6.27 1.21
C PRO A 111 -14.74 5.06 2.13
N GLU A 112 -15.57 4.13 1.68
CA GLU A 112 -15.95 2.91 2.40
C GLU A 112 -14.81 1.88 2.59
N LYS A 113 -13.68 2.04 1.91
CA LYS A 113 -12.54 1.11 2.03
C LYS A 113 -11.35 1.85 2.66
N PRO A 114 -11.14 1.74 3.99
CA PRO A 114 -9.93 2.28 4.62
C PRO A 114 -8.67 1.61 4.07
N LEU A 115 -7.51 2.24 4.27
CA LEU A 115 -6.23 1.58 3.98
C LEU A 115 -6.03 0.41 4.96
N THR A 116 -5.36 -0.62 4.49
CA THR A 116 -4.90 -1.77 5.28
C THR A 116 -3.44 -1.57 5.69
N LEU A 117 -2.91 -2.40 6.60
CA LEU A 117 -1.59 -2.17 7.21
C LEU A 117 -0.41 -2.13 6.21
N HIS A 118 -0.51 -2.82 5.07
CA HIS A 118 0.55 -2.79 4.05
C HIS A 118 0.44 -1.58 3.11
N GLU A 119 -0.66 -0.83 3.20
CA GLU A 119 -0.92 0.37 2.40
C GLU A 119 -0.62 1.67 3.18
N VAL A 120 -0.20 1.57 4.45
CA VAL A 120 0.15 2.70 5.33
C VAL A 120 1.65 2.90 5.46
#